data_AF-A0A1I3R3A9-F1
#
_entry.id   AF-A0A1I3R3A9-F1
#
_cell.length_a   1.000
_cell.length_b   1.000
_cell.length_c   1.000
_cell.angle_alpha   90.00
_cell.angle_beta   90.00
_cell.angle_gamma   90.00
#
_symmetry.space_group_name_H-M   'P 1'
#
loop_
_entity.id
_entity.type
_entity.pdbx_description
1 polymer ?
#
loop_
_entity_poly.entity_id
_entity_poly.type
_entity_poly.pdbx_seq_one_letter_code
_entity_poly.pdbx_strand_id
1 'polypeptide(L)'
;MPCPVRPSAVPLGALLVTVAATLTAHPSSADVTDACAVTAAFPEAVAQLEGEGWTVLTRDADLTPEQIDALAWTLMTGYIAGDDGGEDIATLLDLQRKAVPGLLLRRDTDTTRSRVLVQGNDALTLVQTRTIPGRVERVCRLAATEAPEGLDLIEAEGAPALAEITTVLPEVK
;
A
#
# COMPACT_ATOMS: atom_id res chain seq x y z
N MET A 1 11.17 74.03 -33.08
CA MET A 1 10.29 74.41 -31.95
C MET A 1 8.93 74.66 -32.56
N PRO A 2 7.86 73.89 -32.23
CA PRO A 2 7.49 73.50 -30.86
C PRO A 2 7.20 71.99 -30.62
N CYS A 3 6.96 71.66 -29.36
CA CYS A 3 6.18 70.53 -28.81
C CYS A 3 5.12 71.14 -27.84
N PRO A 4 4.20 70.39 -27.20
CA PRO A 4 3.82 68.96 -27.31
C PRO A 4 2.41 68.87 -27.99
N VAL A 5 1.50 67.89 -27.84
CA VAL A 5 1.33 66.67 -27.01
C VAL A 5 0.64 65.58 -27.87
N ARG A 6 0.72 64.30 -27.46
CA ARG A 6 -0.11 63.19 -27.97
C ARG A 6 -0.60 62.34 -26.78
N PRO A 7 -1.90 62.04 -26.64
CA PRO A 7 -2.37 61.10 -25.63
C PRO A 7 -2.18 59.66 -26.13
N SER A 8 -1.32 58.89 -25.48
CA SER A 8 -1.25 57.43 -25.65
C SER A 8 -2.09 56.77 -24.56
N ALA A 9 -3.07 55.96 -24.97
CA ALA A 9 -3.83 55.12 -24.04
C ALA A 9 -3.02 53.86 -23.66
N VAL A 10 -3.11 53.50 -22.38
CA VAL A 10 -2.73 52.22 -21.78
C VAL A 10 -4.05 51.51 -21.48
N PRO A 11 -4.24 50.20 -21.76
CA PRO A 11 -4.06 49.22 -20.68
C PRO A 11 -3.78 47.76 -21.07
N LEU A 12 -3.58 46.94 -20.02
CA LEU A 12 -3.82 45.48 -19.93
C LEU A 12 -2.93 44.60 -20.85
N GLY A 13 -1.96 43.84 -20.35
CA GLY A 13 -1.79 43.34 -18.98
C GLY A 13 -2.48 41.99 -18.79
N ALA A 14 -2.07 40.99 -19.56
CA ALA A 14 -2.53 39.60 -19.46
C ALA A 14 -1.35 38.70 -19.06
N LEU A 15 -1.16 38.52 -17.75
CA LEU A 15 -0.31 37.45 -17.21
C LEU A 15 -1.09 36.14 -17.32
N LEU A 16 -0.74 35.33 -18.32
CA LEU A 16 -1.21 33.94 -18.41
C LEU A 16 -0.54 33.13 -17.30
N VAL A 17 -1.29 32.84 -16.24
CA VAL A 17 -0.88 31.89 -15.21
C VAL A 17 -1.08 30.48 -15.76
N THR A 18 0.01 29.84 -16.18
CA THR A 18 0.00 28.43 -16.56
C THR A 18 -0.16 27.57 -15.30
N VAL A 19 -1.39 27.11 -15.03
CA VAL A 19 -1.63 26.08 -14.01
C VAL A 19 -1.07 24.77 -14.54
N ALA A 20 0.12 24.40 -14.09
CA ALA A 20 0.67 23.07 -14.31
C ALA A 20 -0.11 22.08 -13.44
N ALA A 21 -1.08 21.37 -14.04
CA ALA A 21 -1.74 20.26 -13.40
C ALA A 21 -0.73 19.12 -13.23
N THR A 22 -0.16 18.98 -12.04
CA THR A 22 0.60 17.80 -11.65
C THR A 22 -0.36 16.62 -11.61
N LEU A 23 -0.30 15.74 -12.61
CA LEU A 23 -0.90 14.41 -12.52
C LEU A 23 -0.25 13.70 -11.33
N THR A 24 -1.02 13.51 -10.26
CA THR A 24 -0.71 12.47 -9.27
C THR A 24 -0.99 11.14 -9.96
N ALA A 25 0.07 10.50 -10.45
CA ALA A 25 0.01 9.11 -10.85
C ALA A 25 -0.41 8.31 -9.62
N HIS A 26 -1.61 7.73 -9.67
CA HIS A 26 -2.00 6.68 -8.74
C HIS A 26 -1.35 5.41 -9.31
N PRO A 27 -0.64 4.61 -8.50
CA PRO A 27 -0.02 3.39 -9.00
C PRO A 27 -1.11 2.44 -9.50
N SER A 28 -0.81 1.64 -10.52
CA SER A 28 -1.80 0.72 -11.06
C SER A 28 -1.85 -0.57 -10.24
N SER A 29 -3.01 -1.19 -10.17
CA SER A 29 -3.20 -2.46 -9.45
C SER A 29 -2.40 -3.62 -10.06
N ALA A 30 -2.00 -3.51 -11.34
CA ALA A 30 -1.08 -4.44 -11.97
C ALA A 30 0.28 -4.49 -11.24
N ASP A 31 0.75 -3.35 -10.73
CA ASP A 31 2.09 -3.23 -10.15
C ASP A 31 2.20 -3.89 -8.77
N VAL A 32 1.12 -3.85 -7.97
CA VAL A 32 1.01 -4.63 -6.73
C VAL A 32 0.96 -6.13 -7.04
N THR A 33 0.20 -6.53 -8.06
CA THR A 33 0.09 -7.93 -8.47
C THR A 33 1.44 -8.50 -8.89
N ASP A 34 2.19 -7.78 -9.73
CA ASP A 34 3.51 -8.20 -10.19
C ASP A 34 4.53 -8.28 -9.05
N ALA A 35 4.57 -7.29 -8.15
CA ALA A 35 5.41 -7.33 -6.96
C ALA A 35 5.07 -8.53 -6.05
N CYS A 36 3.80 -8.91 -5.96
CA CYS A 36 3.33 -9.99 -5.08
C CYS A 36 3.41 -11.39 -5.68
N ALA A 37 3.24 -11.55 -7.00
CA ALA A 37 3.10 -12.85 -7.66
C ALA A 37 4.19 -13.15 -8.72
N VAL A 38 4.91 -12.16 -9.22
CA VAL A 38 5.85 -12.32 -10.35
C VAL A 38 7.30 -12.08 -9.93
N THR A 39 7.58 -11.00 -9.22
CA THR A 39 8.95 -10.55 -8.90
C THR A 39 9.64 -11.48 -7.91
N ALA A 40 10.52 -12.38 -8.40
CA ALA A 40 10.98 -13.53 -7.64
C ALA A 40 11.81 -13.17 -6.38
N ALA A 41 12.66 -12.14 -6.41
CA ALA A 41 13.46 -11.74 -5.25
C ALA A 41 12.69 -10.78 -4.32
N PHE A 42 12.74 -11.04 -3.01
CA PHE A 42 12.04 -10.22 -2.01
C PHE A 42 12.46 -8.73 -2.00
N PRO A 43 13.75 -8.35 -2.10
CA PRO A 43 14.14 -6.94 -2.12
C PRO A 43 13.68 -6.21 -3.38
N GLU A 44 13.62 -6.91 -4.52
CA GLU A 44 13.15 -6.34 -5.79
C GLU A 44 11.65 -6.06 -5.74
N ALA A 45 10.85 -6.97 -5.16
CA ALA A 45 9.43 -6.76 -4.94
C ALA A 45 9.14 -5.55 -4.01
N VAL A 46 9.95 -5.39 -2.96
CA VAL A 46 9.85 -4.21 -2.07
C VAL A 46 10.23 -2.93 -2.83
N ALA A 47 11.34 -2.94 -3.56
CA ALA A 47 11.80 -1.77 -4.33
C ALA A 47 10.83 -1.39 -5.47
N GLN A 48 10.13 -2.35 -6.07
CA GLN A 48 9.05 -2.12 -7.02
C GLN A 48 7.90 -1.36 -6.35
N LEU A 49 7.40 -1.85 -5.21
CA LEU A 49 6.35 -1.16 -4.45
C LEU A 49 6.79 0.24 -4.00
N GLU A 50 8.04 0.43 -3.58
CA GLU A 50 8.60 1.76 -3.25
C GLU A 50 8.65 2.69 -4.47
N GLY A 51 8.91 2.17 -5.68
CA GLY A 51 8.79 2.89 -6.94
C GLY A 51 7.37 3.36 -7.25
N GLU A 52 6.38 2.55 -6.88
CA GLU A 52 4.95 2.86 -6.95
C GLU A 52 4.43 3.77 -5.81
N GLY A 53 5.33 4.32 -5.00
CA GLY A 53 5.00 5.27 -3.93
C GLY A 53 4.52 4.65 -2.63
N TRP A 54 4.67 3.34 -2.44
CA TRP A 54 4.50 2.71 -1.13
C TRP A 54 5.70 3.06 -0.22
N THR A 55 5.43 3.38 1.03
CA THR A 55 6.48 3.66 2.02
C THR A 55 6.66 2.46 2.94
N VAL A 56 7.86 1.89 2.98
CA VAL A 56 8.21 0.83 3.94
C VAL A 56 8.26 1.39 5.35
N LEU A 57 7.45 0.84 6.25
CA LEU A 57 7.41 1.23 7.66
C LEU A 57 8.58 0.65 8.46
N THR A 58 9.17 1.47 9.32
CA THR A 58 10.20 1.08 10.29
C THR A 58 9.58 0.80 11.66
N ARG A 59 10.37 0.21 12.57
CA ARG A 59 9.96 -0.11 13.96
C ARG A 59 9.46 1.10 14.76
N ASP A 60 9.94 2.28 14.43
CA ASP A 60 9.72 3.57 15.08
C ASP A 60 8.77 4.49 14.29
N ALA A 61 8.08 3.97 13.27
CA ALA A 61 7.09 4.73 12.52
C ALA A 61 5.89 5.10 13.42
N ASP A 62 5.51 6.37 13.39
CA ASP A 62 4.28 6.87 13.99
C ASP A 62 3.13 6.67 12.99
N LEU A 63 2.07 5.97 13.39
CA LEU A 63 0.99 5.55 12.49
C LEU A 63 -0.27 6.37 12.75
N THR A 64 -0.95 6.77 11.67
CA THR A 64 -2.28 7.37 11.80
C THR A 64 -3.31 6.32 12.25
N PRO A 65 -4.43 6.73 12.88
CA PRO A 65 -5.54 5.82 13.19
C PRO A 65 -6.04 5.05 11.97
N GLU A 66 -6.07 5.69 10.80
CA GLU A 66 -6.49 5.12 9.52
C GLU A 66 -5.52 4.02 9.05
N GLN A 67 -4.20 4.24 9.16
CA GLN A 67 -3.19 3.25 8.84
C GLN A 67 -3.21 2.07 9.82
N ILE A 68 -3.49 2.32 11.11
CA ILE A 68 -3.71 1.25 12.10
C ILE A 68 -4.94 0.43 11.74
N ASP A 69 -6.03 1.05 11.28
CA ASP A 69 -7.24 0.33 10.87
C ASP A 69 -6.99 -0.53 9.63
N ALA A 70 -6.39 0.05 8.58
CA ALA A 70 -6.04 -0.68 7.35
C ALA A 70 -5.08 -1.86 7.65
N LEU A 71 -4.06 -1.65 8.49
CA LEU A 71 -3.17 -2.73 8.91
C LEU A 71 -3.88 -3.80 9.73
N ALA A 72 -4.84 -3.44 10.58
CA ALA A 72 -5.68 -4.39 11.30
C ALA A 72 -6.50 -5.26 10.33
N TRP A 73 -7.06 -4.67 9.27
CA TRP A 73 -7.73 -5.43 8.21
C TRP A 73 -6.80 -6.38 7.47
N THR A 74 -5.52 -6.03 7.23
CA THR A 74 -4.55 -6.99 6.66
C THR A 74 -4.27 -8.21 7.57
N LEU A 75 -4.63 -8.16 8.87
CA LEU A 75 -4.57 -9.31 9.78
C LEU A 75 -5.87 -10.12 9.81
N MET A 76 -6.99 -9.54 9.35
CA MET A 76 -8.32 -10.17 9.38
C MET A 76 -8.57 -11.21 8.29
N THR A 77 -7.78 -11.24 7.20
CA THR A 77 -8.02 -12.11 6.03
C THR A 77 -8.23 -13.58 6.39
N GLY A 78 -7.42 -14.12 7.31
CA GLY A 78 -7.50 -15.51 7.77
C GLY A 78 -8.70 -15.82 8.68
N TYR A 79 -9.26 -14.81 9.36
CA TYR A 79 -10.48 -14.96 10.16
C TYR A 79 -11.72 -14.89 9.25
N ILE A 80 -11.73 -13.97 8.28
CA ILE A 80 -12.83 -13.82 7.31
C ILE A 80 -12.96 -15.08 6.42
N ALA A 81 -11.84 -15.67 6.01
CA ALA A 81 -11.82 -16.88 5.18
C ALA A 81 -11.93 -18.20 5.99
N GLY A 82 -12.09 -18.14 7.32
CA GLY A 82 -11.85 -19.27 8.21
C GLY A 82 -12.82 -19.38 9.38
N ASP A 83 -12.30 -19.84 10.51
CA ASP A 83 -13.00 -19.95 11.78
C ASP A 83 -12.71 -18.68 12.60
N ASP A 84 -13.76 -17.91 12.91
CA ASP A 84 -13.69 -16.71 13.75
C ASP A 84 -13.62 -17.04 15.26
N GLY A 85 -13.78 -18.32 15.62
CA GLY A 85 -13.83 -18.79 17.00
C GLY A 85 -15.16 -18.49 17.71
N GLY A 86 -16.18 -18.00 16.99
CA GLY A 86 -17.45 -17.51 17.50
C GLY A 86 -17.43 -16.04 17.96
N GLU A 87 -16.36 -15.29 17.69
CA GLU A 87 -16.22 -13.87 17.98
C GLU A 87 -16.68 -13.00 16.79
N ASP A 88 -17.26 -11.83 17.05
CA ASP A 88 -17.68 -10.93 15.97
C ASP A 88 -16.50 -10.18 15.31
N ILE A 89 -16.71 -9.75 14.06
CA ILE A 89 -15.70 -9.03 13.25
C ILE A 89 -15.19 -7.76 13.95
N ALA A 90 -16.05 -7.01 14.65
CA ALA A 90 -15.65 -5.75 15.30
C ALA A 90 -14.76 -6.02 16.53
N THR A 91 -15.06 -7.06 17.29
CA THR A 91 -14.26 -7.56 18.41
C THR A 91 -12.90 -8.07 17.93
N LEU A 92 -12.86 -8.90 16.89
CA LEU A 92 -11.60 -9.36 16.29
C LEU A 92 -10.76 -8.20 15.73
N LEU A 93 -11.38 -7.24 15.04
CA LEU A 93 -10.69 -6.08 14.47
C LEU A 93 -10.10 -5.16 15.56
N ASP A 94 -10.78 -4.95 16.68
CA ASP A 94 -10.21 -4.23 17.84
C ASP A 94 -8.99 -4.95 18.44
N LEU A 95 -8.99 -6.28 18.48
CA LEU A 95 -7.80 -7.06 18.84
C LEU A 95 -6.67 -6.89 17.81
N GLN A 96 -6.98 -6.89 16.51
CA GLN A 96 -5.97 -6.70 15.46
C GLN A 96 -5.37 -5.28 15.49
N ARG A 97 -6.16 -4.23 15.72
CA ARG A 97 -5.65 -2.85 15.91
C ARG A 97 -4.62 -2.76 17.03
N LYS A 98 -4.85 -3.47 18.14
CA LYS A 98 -3.89 -3.58 19.26
C LYS A 98 -2.64 -4.40 18.91
N ALA A 99 -2.74 -5.31 17.94
CA ALA A 99 -1.64 -6.14 17.46
C ALA A 99 -0.77 -5.45 16.38
N VAL A 100 -1.26 -4.44 15.66
CA VAL A 100 -0.54 -3.73 14.58
C VAL A 100 0.88 -3.31 14.97
N PRO A 101 1.18 -2.71 16.14
CA PRO A 101 2.55 -2.38 16.53
C PRO A 101 3.49 -3.59 16.52
N GLY A 102 2.97 -4.80 16.80
CA GLY A 102 3.71 -6.06 16.75
C GLY A 102 4.21 -6.44 15.35
N LEU A 103 3.55 -5.97 14.28
CA LEU A 103 4.01 -6.18 12.91
C LEU A 103 5.36 -5.49 12.66
N LEU A 104 5.49 -4.23 13.10
CA LEU A 104 6.70 -3.41 12.95
C LEU A 104 7.85 -3.90 13.86
N LEU A 105 7.55 -4.72 14.87
CA LEU A 105 8.55 -5.34 15.73
C LEU A 105 9.17 -6.62 15.12
N ARG A 106 8.55 -7.20 14.10
CA ARG A 106 8.95 -8.48 13.49
C ARG A 106 10.35 -8.36 12.87
N ARG A 107 11.18 -9.37 13.09
CA ARG A 107 12.54 -9.45 12.54
C ARG A 107 12.58 -10.48 11.42
N ASP A 108 13.30 -10.15 10.36
CA ASP A 108 13.68 -11.13 9.33
C ASP A 108 14.52 -12.25 9.95
N THR A 109 14.38 -13.45 9.40
CA THR A 109 15.18 -14.64 9.71
C THR A 109 15.78 -15.21 8.42
N ASP A 110 16.61 -16.25 8.54
CA ASP A 110 17.18 -16.95 7.38
C ASP A 110 16.10 -17.59 6.48
N THR A 111 14.88 -17.80 7.01
CA THR A 111 13.75 -18.47 6.32
C THR A 111 12.56 -17.56 6.05
N THR A 112 12.34 -16.50 6.83
CA THR A 112 11.17 -15.62 6.70
C THR A 112 11.59 -14.15 6.64
N ARG A 113 11.07 -13.41 5.66
CA ARG A 113 11.19 -11.96 5.56
C ARG A 113 9.82 -11.32 5.57
N SER A 114 9.69 -10.14 6.16
CA SER A 114 8.42 -9.41 6.21
C SER A 114 8.60 -7.91 6.12
N ARG A 115 7.81 -7.23 5.28
CA ARG A 115 7.69 -5.77 5.26
C ARG A 115 6.24 -5.38 5.45
N VAL A 116 6.08 -4.21 6.06
CA VAL A 116 4.81 -3.51 6.17
C VAL A 116 4.99 -2.22 5.40
N LEU A 117 4.05 -1.90 4.51
CA LEU A 117 4.10 -0.73 3.67
C LEU A 117 2.76 0.01 3.75
N VAL A 118 2.81 1.33 3.57
CA VAL A 118 1.60 2.18 3.51
C VAL A 118 1.66 3.13 2.33
N GLN A 119 0.49 3.52 1.83
CA GLN A 119 0.31 4.55 0.82
C GLN A 119 -0.90 5.40 1.18
N GLY A 120 -0.66 6.59 1.74
CA GLY A 120 -1.74 7.38 2.35
C GLY A 120 -2.39 6.62 3.50
N ASN A 121 -3.65 6.24 3.33
CA ASN A 121 -4.43 5.44 4.28
C ASN A 121 -4.37 3.93 3.99
N ASP A 122 -3.86 3.54 2.82
CA ASP A 122 -3.85 2.15 2.37
C ASP A 122 -2.65 1.40 2.98
N ALA A 123 -2.81 0.11 3.21
CA ALA A 123 -1.82 -0.72 3.90
C ALA A 123 -1.57 -2.06 3.18
N LEU A 124 -0.30 -2.41 3.04
CA LEU A 124 0.15 -3.69 2.51
C LEU A 124 1.05 -4.40 3.53
N THR A 125 0.76 -5.66 3.83
CA THR A 125 1.74 -6.57 4.47
C THR A 125 2.26 -7.56 3.44
N LEU A 126 3.59 -7.68 3.35
CA LEU A 126 4.29 -8.55 2.42
C LEU A 126 5.19 -9.49 3.22
N VAL A 127 4.89 -10.78 3.20
CA VAL A 127 5.64 -11.83 3.90
C VAL A 127 6.13 -12.87 2.91
N GLN A 128 7.40 -13.26 2.99
CA GLN A 128 7.95 -14.38 2.23
C GLN A 128 8.59 -15.40 3.18
N THR A 129 8.24 -16.67 3.05
CA THR A 129 8.76 -17.78 3.85
C THR A 129 9.28 -18.91 2.97
N ARG A 130 10.51 -19.38 3.21
CA ARG A 130 11.03 -20.64 2.64
C ARG A 130 10.32 -21.81 3.33
N THR A 131 9.48 -22.53 2.58
CA THR A 131 8.66 -23.63 3.12
C THR A 131 9.38 -24.97 3.02
N ILE A 132 10.05 -25.23 1.90
CA ILE A 132 10.96 -26.35 1.66
C ILE A 132 12.15 -25.87 0.79
N PRO A 133 13.28 -26.59 0.72
CA PRO A 133 14.40 -26.20 -0.14
C PRO A 133 13.96 -26.01 -1.60
N GLY A 134 14.30 -24.87 -2.20
CA GLY A 134 13.88 -24.53 -3.57
C GLY A 134 12.50 -23.88 -3.70
N ARG A 135 11.72 -23.78 -2.61
CA ARG A 135 10.34 -23.24 -2.63
C ARG A 135 10.19 -22.13 -1.59
N VAL A 136 9.82 -20.94 -2.06
CA VAL A 136 9.35 -19.86 -1.18
C VAL A 136 7.88 -19.61 -1.43
N GLU A 137 7.15 -19.37 -0.35
CA GLU A 137 5.77 -18.91 -0.37
C GLU A 137 5.78 -17.42 -0.03
N ARG A 138 5.06 -16.62 -0.82
CA ARG A 138 4.86 -15.20 -0.59
C ARG A 138 3.37 -14.94 -0.39
N VAL A 139 3.05 -14.21 0.66
CA VAL A 139 1.71 -13.74 0.98
C VAL A 139 1.76 -12.21 1.00
N CYS A 140 0.97 -11.59 0.14
CA CYS A 140 0.63 -10.17 0.22
C CYS A 140 -0.80 -10.02 0.73
N ARG A 141 -1.03 -9.07 1.63
CA ARG A 141 -2.37 -8.68 2.08
C ARG A 141 -2.50 -7.17 1.98
N LEU A 142 -3.49 -6.74 1.23
CA LEU A 142 -3.76 -5.34 0.91
C LEU A 142 -5.10 -4.96 1.53
N ALA A 143 -5.12 -3.83 2.24
CA ALA A 143 -6.33 -3.12 2.63
C ALA A 143 -6.25 -1.71 2.04
N ALA A 144 -7.15 -1.39 1.10
CA ALA A 144 -7.12 -0.15 0.33
C ALA A 144 -8.46 0.59 0.36
N THR A 145 -8.40 1.91 0.30
CA THR A 145 -9.56 2.81 0.30
C THR A 145 -10.39 2.63 -0.99
N GLU A 146 -9.73 2.34 -2.11
CA GLU A 146 -10.35 2.03 -3.40
C GLU A 146 -10.01 0.60 -3.83
N ALA A 147 -10.91 -0.01 -4.61
CA ALA A 147 -10.72 -1.37 -5.11
C ALA A 147 -9.65 -1.41 -6.24
N PRO A 148 -8.52 -2.09 -6.05
CA PRO A 148 -7.54 -2.28 -7.13
C PRO A 148 -8.13 -3.15 -8.25
N GLU A 149 -8.06 -2.68 -9.49
CA GLU A 149 -8.58 -3.43 -10.63
C GLU A 149 -7.86 -4.78 -10.81
N GLY A 150 -8.59 -5.88 -11.02
CA GLY A 150 -8.00 -7.18 -11.31
C GLY A 150 -7.48 -7.98 -10.11
N LEU A 151 -7.70 -7.52 -8.87
CA LEU A 151 -7.59 -8.39 -7.69
C LEU A 151 -8.93 -9.00 -7.30
N ASP A 152 -8.90 -10.26 -6.88
CA ASP A 152 -10.03 -10.91 -6.21
C ASP A 152 -10.18 -10.32 -4.79
N LEU A 153 -11.30 -9.64 -4.54
CA LEU A 153 -11.58 -9.01 -3.25
C LEU A 153 -12.17 -9.98 -2.24
N ILE A 154 -11.79 -9.83 -0.99
CA ILE A 154 -12.37 -10.52 0.17
C ILE A 154 -13.52 -9.66 0.70
N GLU A 155 -14.75 -10.15 0.58
CA GLU A 155 -15.94 -9.47 1.10
C GLU A 155 -16.05 -9.66 2.63
N ALA A 156 -16.14 -8.55 3.37
CA ALA A 156 -16.48 -8.52 4.79
C ALA A 156 -17.23 -7.24 5.15
N GLU A 157 -18.16 -7.31 6.11
CA GLU A 157 -18.95 -6.14 6.52
C GLU A 157 -18.07 -5.06 7.15
N GLY A 158 -18.17 -3.83 6.64
CA GLY A 158 -17.37 -2.69 7.10
C GLY A 158 -15.89 -2.71 6.69
N ALA A 159 -15.46 -3.69 5.89
CA ALA A 159 -14.08 -3.76 5.41
C ALA A 159 -13.77 -2.71 4.33
N PRO A 160 -12.52 -2.24 4.23
CA PRO A 160 -11.98 -1.58 3.04
C PRO A 160 -11.90 -2.59 1.86
N ALA A 161 -11.42 -2.16 0.69
CA ALA A 161 -11.08 -3.10 -0.37
C ALA A 161 -9.92 -4.01 0.10
N LEU A 162 -10.27 -5.23 0.49
CA LEU A 162 -9.37 -6.21 1.09
C LEU A 162 -9.01 -7.27 0.05
N ALA A 163 -7.72 -7.59 -0.10
CA ALA A 163 -7.26 -8.66 -0.99
C ALA A 163 -6.10 -9.44 -0.36
N GLU A 164 -6.00 -10.74 -0.67
CA GLU A 164 -4.84 -11.57 -0.33
C GLU A 164 -4.31 -12.28 -1.59
N ILE A 165 -3.01 -12.12 -1.86
CA ILE A 165 -2.30 -12.79 -2.95
C ILE A 165 -1.29 -13.75 -2.32
N THR A 166 -1.57 -15.05 -2.41
CA THR A 166 -0.66 -16.12 -1.96
C THR A 166 -0.06 -16.83 -3.16
N THR A 167 1.25 -16.70 -3.35
CA THR A 167 1.99 -17.25 -4.50
C THR A 167 3.18 -18.09 -4.06
N VAL A 168 3.45 -19.15 -4.82
CA VAL A 168 4.62 -20.01 -4.66
C VAL A 168 5.64 -19.66 -5.74
N LEU A 169 6.82 -19.22 -5.31
CA LEU A 169 7.92 -18.82 -6.19
C LEU A 169 9.10 -19.82 -6.07
N PRO A 170 9.91 -19.99 -7.14
CA PRO A 170 11.18 -20.68 -7.03
C PRO A 170 12.14 -19.90 -6.12
N GLU A 171 12.96 -20.61 -5.36
CA GLU A 171 14.00 -19.97 -4.55
C GLU A 171 15.12 -19.37 -5.43
N VAL A 172 15.22 -18.05 -5.46
CA VAL A 172 16.36 -17.31 -6.03
C VAL A 172 17.52 -17.35 -5.03
N LYS A 173 18.73 -17.63 -5.54
CA LYS A 173 19.97 -17.68 -4.75
C LYS A 173 20.64 -16.32 -4.61
#